data_AF-A0A9W4IUY9-F1
#
_entry.id   AF-A0A9W4IUY9-F1
#
_cell.length_a   1.000
_cell.length_b   1.000
_cell.length_c   1.000
_cell.angle_alpha   90.00
_cell.angle_beta   90.00
_cell.angle_gamma   90.00
#
_symmetry.space_group_name_H-M   'P 1'
#
loop_
_entity.id
_entity.type
_entity.pdbx_description
1 polymer ?
#
loop_
_entity_poly.entity_id
_entity_poly.type
_entity_poly.pdbx_seq_one_letter_code
_entity_poly.pdbx_strand_id
1 'polypeptide(L)'
;MIQDGEQHSFEIRVTGLDVSPDGDVTFSNTVGSYWTVTGNIFLYCDSEISTTKPIVAWRSERPEVEDPPPTFTVTRDIVQNKTGGNYSLLYSVSVRRYFQAKSSFHSWAQSYSFSTKGLLSQQGSKQVNTQLTTGNNTITKLGETLASHSVVFGYPLFFNQSYSNLGDAVTVRSRMERGLHIDATGGLGLSTYTMSSGPSYLHTRQSGDAHSKYITDQNSSSWGETFEEFASSMDGSSFQRTVLASNGSVVYDKTS
;
A
#
# COMPACT_ATOMS: atom_id res chain seq x y z
N MET A 1 -1.91 -25.99 3.28
CA MET A 1 -0.49 -25.79 3.64
C MET A 1 0.30 -26.38 2.48
N ILE A 2 1.21 -25.64 1.84
CA ILE A 2 1.81 -26.01 0.53
C ILE A 2 2.68 -27.29 0.57
N GLN A 3 2.89 -27.88 1.77
CA GLN A 3 3.73 -29.06 2.00
C GLN A 3 2.94 -30.39 2.06
N ASP A 4 1.65 -30.39 1.72
CA ASP A 4 0.81 -31.60 1.76
C ASP A 4 1.00 -32.54 0.55
N GLY A 5 1.87 -32.18 -0.40
CA GLY A 5 2.13 -32.96 -1.61
C GLY A 5 1.02 -32.84 -2.66
N GLU A 6 -0.02 -32.06 -2.40
CA GLU A 6 -1.14 -31.82 -3.30
C GLU A 6 -0.86 -30.62 -4.23
N GLN A 7 -1.64 -30.51 -5.30
CA GLN A 7 -1.56 -29.37 -6.21
C GLN A 7 -2.20 -28.13 -5.57
N HIS A 8 -1.46 -27.01 -5.53
CA HIS A 8 -1.96 -25.71 -5.07
C HIS A 8 -2.09 -24.74 -6.23
N SER A 9 -3.10 -23.87 -6.19
CA SER A 9 -3.28 -22.78 -7.15
C SER A 9 -3.30 -21.43 -6.43
N PHE A 10 -2.76 -20.42 -7.11
CA PHE A 10 -2.81 -19.02 -6.69
C PHE A 10 -3.38 -18.20 -7.85
N GLU A 11 -4.31 -17.29 -7.54
CA GLU A 11 -4.98 -16.46 -8.51
C GLU A 11 -5.04 -15.01 -8.02
N ILE A 12 -4.74 -14.06 -8.91
CA ILE A 12 -5.01 -12.64 -8.69
C ILE A 12 -6.17 -12.25 -9.59
N ARG A 13 -7.28 -11.80 -8.99
CA ARG A 13 -8.45 -11.29 -9.71
C ARG A 13 -8.50 -9.77 -9.59
N VAL A 14 -8.68 -9.11 -10.73
CA VAL A 14 -9.02 -7.70 -10.80
C VAL A 14 -10.52 -7.60 -11.07
N THR A 15 -11.24 -6.91 -10.19
CA THR A 15 -12.70 -6.76 -10.26
C THR A 15 -13.07 -5.33 -9.93
N GLY A 16 -14.10 -4.81 -10.60
CA GLY A 16 -14.67 -3.52 -10.25
C GLY A 16 -15.54 -3.64 -9.00
N LEU A 17 -16.04 -2.49 -8.55
CA LEU A 17 -17.06 -2.43 -7.50
C LEU A 17 -18.30 -1.78 -8.08
N ASP A 18 -19.42 -2.49 -8.03
CA ASP A 18 -20.74 -1.93 -8.27
C ASP A 18 -21.33 -1.48 -6.94
N VAL A 19 -21.82 -0.24 -6.91
CA VAL A 19 -22.44 0.35 -5.72
C VAL A 19 -23.90 0.58 -6.03
N SER A 20 -24.77 -0.13 -5.32
CA SER A 20 -26.22 0.05 -5.43
C SER A 20 -26.64 1.45 -4.98
N PRO A 21 -27.86 1.91 -5.32
CA PRO A 21 -28.40 3.17 -4.81
C PRO A 21 -28.42 3.27 -3.29
N ASP A 22 -28.57 2.13 -2.60
CA ASP A 22 -28.66 2.05 -1.13
C ASP A 22 -27.28 1.94 -0.46
N GLY A 23 -26.20 1.90 -1.24
CA GLY A 23 -24.82 1.87 -0.76
C GLY A 23 -24.20 0.48 -0.63
N ASP A 24 -24.96 -0.59 -0.91
CA ASP A 24 -24.43 -1.95 -0.95
C ASP A 24 -23.41 -2.12 -2.08
N VAL A 25 -22.34 -2.86 -1.80
CA VAL A 25 -21.19 -3.02 -2.69
C VAL A 25 -21.09 -4.47 -3.15
N THR A 26 -21.05 -4.67 -4.46
CA THR A 26 -20.83 -5.99 -5.08
C THR A 26 -19.64 -5.96 -6.01
N PHE A 27 -19.02 -7.11 -6.24
CA PHE A 27 -17.99 -7.24 -7.26
C PHE A 27 -18.59 -7.08 -8.65
N SER A 28 -17.94 -6.26 -9.48
CA SER A 28 -18.30 -6.04 -10.87
C SER A 28 -17.34 -6.79 -11.78
N ASN A 29 -17.87 -7.31 -12.89
CA ASN A 29 -17.05 -7.84 -13.97
C ASN A 29 -16.45 -6.73 -14.86
N THR A 30 -16.76 -5.46 -14.56
CA THR A 30 -16.25 -4.31 -15.31
C THR A 30 -15.02 -3.75 -14.62
N VAL A 31 -13.92 -3.60 -15.35
CA VAL A 31 -12.67 -3.02 -14.85
C VAL A 31 -12.15 -1.98 -15.84
N GLY A 32 -11.31 -1.06 -15.36
CA GLY A 32 -10.61 -0.10 -16.21
C GLY A 32 -9.67 -0.77 -17.23
N SER A 33 -9.18 -0.01 -18.19
CA SER A 33 -8.37 -0.53 -19.31
C SER A 33 -6.92 -0.88 -18.96
N TYR A 34 -6.43 -0.49 -17.78
CA TYR A 34 -5.04 -0.70 -17.38
C TYR A 34 -4.91 -1.04 -15.90
N TRP A 35 -4.15 -2.09 -15.60
CA TRP A 35 -3.85 -2.54 -14.25
C TRP A 35 -2.41 -3.02 -14.17
N THR A 36 -1.63 -2.44 -13.26
CA THR A 36 -0.33 -2.98 -12.89
C THR A 36 -0.52 -3.90 -11.70
N VAL A 37 -0.22 -5.19 -11.89
CA VAL A 37 -0.33 -6.21 -10.85
C VAL A 37 1.02 -6.86 -10.66
N THR A 38 1.43 -7.07 -9.41
CA THR A 38 2.66 -7.80 -9.08
C THR A 38 2.36 -8.76 -7.95
N GLY A 39 2.78 -10.01 -8.10
CA GLY A 39 2.67 -11.05 -7.08
C GLY A 39 4.04 -11.69 -6.86
N ASN A 40 4.43 -11.84 -5.60
CA ASN A 40 5.63 -12.57 -5.21
C ASN A 40 5.22 -13.62 -4.17
N ILE A 41 5.72 -14.84 -4.31
CA ILE A 41 5.53 -15.91 -3.32
C ILE A 41 6.91 -16.23 -2.75
N PHE A 42 7.08 -16.02 -1.45
CA PHE A 42 8.28 -16.41 -0.71
C PHE A 42 7.98 -17.68 0.07
N LEU A 43 8.78 -18.71 -0.15
CA LEU A 43 8.68 -19.99 0.57
C LEU A 43 9.91 -20.12 1.47
N TYR A 44 9.67 -20.25 2.78
CA TYR A 44 10.71 -20.55 3.75
C TYR A 44 10.68 -22.05 4.02
N CYS A 45 11.72 -22.75 3.54
CA CYS A 45 11.91 -24.17 3.77
C CYS A 45 13.00 -24.37 4.82
N ASP A 46 12.85 -25.37 5.69
CA ASP A 46 13.91 -25.75 6.62
C ASP A 46 15.15 -26.23 5.84
N SER A 47 16.33 -25.77 6.25
CA SER A 47 17.61 -26.13 5.64
C SER A 47 18.13 -27.49 6.11
N GLU A 48 17.60 -28.03 7.20
CA GLU A 48 17.98 -29.36 7.66
C GLU A 48 17.12 -30.43 6.99
N ILE A 49 17.65 -31.00 5.90
CA ILE A 49 17.40 -32.41 5.61
C ILE A 49 18.13 -33.20 6.70
N SER A 50 17.58 -33.20 7.92
CA SER A 50 17.94 -34.20 8.91
C SER A 50 17.62 -35.54 8.25
N THR A 51 18.67 -36.34 8.03
CA THR A 51 18.61 -37.74 7.58
C THR A 51 17.81 -38.65 8.53
N THR A 52 17.14 -38.08 9.53
CA THR A 52 16.26 -38.76 10.47
C THR A 52 14.80 -38.65 10.03
N LYS A 53 14.49 -39.35 8.92
CA LYS A 53 13.15 -39.57 8.37
C LYS A 53 12.44 -38.29 7.89
N PRO A 54 11.73 -38.33 6.75
CA PRO A 54 10.75 -37.30 6.49
C PRO A 54 9.78 -37.33 7.68
N ILE A 55 9.68 -36.25 8.43
CA ILE A 55 8.45 -35.95 9.14
C ILE A 55 7.45 -35.68 8.03
N VAL A 56 7.01 -36.76 7.37
CA VAL A 56 5.65 -36.82 6.87
C VAL A 56 4.86 -36.44 8.09
N ALA A 57 4.26 -35.25 8.09
CA ALA A 57 3.28 -34.87 9.08
C ALA A 57 2.12 -35.84 8.90
N TRP A 58 2.29 -37.05 9.44
CA TRP A 58 1.32 -38.11 9.48
C TRP A 58 0.21 -37.59 10.38
N ARG A 59 -0.76 -36.92 9.76
CA ARG A 59 -2.13 -36.72 10.25
C ARG A 59 -2.39 -35.91 11.52
N SER A 60 -1.45 -35.54 12.39
CA SER A 60 -1.88 -35.06 13.71
C SER A 60 -2.20 -33.57 13.82
N GLU A 61 -1.48 -32.62 13.23
CA GLU A 61 -1.78 -31.20 13.47
C GLU A 61 -1.58 -30.33 12.22
N ARG A 62 -2.60 -30.28 11.36
CA ARG A 62 -2.72 -29.20 10.38
C ARG A 62 -2.80 -27.88 11.15
N PRO A 63 -2.13 -26.80 10.70
CA PRO A 63 -2.33 -25.51 11.31
C PRO A 63 -3.80 -25.12 11.26
N GLU A 64 -4.31 -24.61 12.38
CA GLU A 64 -5.58 -23.92 12.44
C GLU A 64 -5.46 -22.63 11.64
N VAL A 65 -6.40 -22.38 10.73
CA VAL A 65 -6.40 -21.19 9.86
C VAL A 65 -7.69 -20.42 10.07
N GLU A 66 -7.55 -19.15 10.39
CA GLU A 66 -8.63 -18.17 10.46
C GLU A 66 -8.47 -17.18 9.30
N ASP A 67 -9.34 -17.26 8.30
CA ASP A 67 -9.34 -16.37 7.12
C ASP A 67 -10.77 -15.87 6.88
N PRO A 68 -11.28 -14.96 7.73
CA PRO A 68 -12.60 -14.39 7.51
C PRO A 68 -12.62 -13.58 6.20
N PRO A 69 -13.78 -13.51 5.52
CA PRO A 69 -13.92 -12.65 4.35
C PRO A 69 -13.53 -11.19 4.67
N PRO A 70 -12.84 -10.50 3.75
CA PRO A 70 -12.50 -9.09 3.95
C PRO A 70 -13.76 -8.23 4.01
N THR A 71 -13.72 -7.18 4.84
CA THR A 71 -14.83 -6.23 4.96
C THR A 71 -14.60 -5.05 4.02
N PHE A 72 -15.63 -4.68 3.25
CA PHE A 72 -15.62 -3.53 2.35
C PHE A 72 -16.59 -2.47 2.84
N THR A 73 -16.19 -1.21 2.73
CA THR A 73 -17.07 -0.06 2.94
C THR A 73 -16.82 0.91 1.81
N VAL A 74 -17.86 1.24 1.06
CA VAL A 74 -17.78 2.19 -0.05
C VAL A 74 -18.86 3.24 0.13
N THR A 75 -18.49 4.49 -0.12
CA THR A 75 -19.44 5.60 -0.15
C THR A 75 -19.28 6.38 -1.44
N ARG A 76 -20.39 6.92 -1.93
CA ARG A 76 -20.41 7.80 -3.10
C ARG A 76 -21.41 8.92 -2.88
N ASP A 77 -21.01 10.13 -3.24
CA ASP A 77 -21.87 11.30 -3.30
C ASP A 77 -21.65 12.05 -4.62
N ILE A 78 -22.74 12.30 -5.35
CA ILE A 78 -22.72 13.02 -6.63
C ILE A 78 -23.48 14.33 -6.48
N VAL A 79 -22.79 15.42 -6.75
CA VAL A 79 -23.39 16.74 -6.90
C VAL A 79 -23.59 17.03 -8.39
N GLN A 80 -24.83 17.32 -8.78
CA GLN A 80 -25.18 17.70 -10.16
C GLN A 80 -25.28 19.22 -10.32
N ASN A 81 -25.06 19.71 -11.54
CA ASN A 81 -25.29 21.10 -11.90
C ASN A 81 -26.78 21.36 -12.21
N LYS A 82 -27.13 22.62 -12.51
CA LYS A 82 -28.51 23.02 -12.83
C LYS A 82 -29.11 22.34 -14.07
N THR A 83 -28.29 21.78 -14.96
CA THR A 83 -28.73 21.05 -16.16
C THR A 83 -28.80 19.54 -15.93
N GLY A 84 -28.61 19.06 -14.70
CA GLY A 84 -28.60 17.63 -14.34
C GLY A 84 -27.29 16.90 -14.65
N GLY A 85 -26.26 17.60 -15.14
CA GLY A 85 -24.95 17.02 -15.42
C GLY A 85 -24.13 16.86 -14.14
N ASN A 86 -23.41 15.74 -14.00
CA ASN A 86 -22.54 15.51 -12.85
C ASN A 86 -21.45 16.59 -12.77
N TYR A 87 -21.39 17.28 -11.64
CA TYR A 87 -20.47 18.38 -11.39
C TYR A 87 -19.34 18.00 -10.44
N SER A 88 -19.65 17.23 -9.39
CA SER A 88 -18.66 16.73 -8.44
C SER A 88 -19.02 15.31 -7.97
N LEU A 89 -17.99 14.53 -7.65
CA LEU A 89 -18.06 13.18 -7.12
C LEU A 89 -17.12 13.09 -5.93
N LEU A 90 -17.66 12.84 -4.73
CA LEU A 90 -16.90 12.42 -3.56
C LEU A 90 -17.09 10.92 -3.40
N TYR A 91 -16.01 10.18 -3.26
CA TYR A 91 -16.06 8.75 -3.02
C TYR A 91 -15.08 8.32 -1.94
N SER A 92 -15.40 7.22 -1.26
CA SER A 92 -14.45 6.54 -0.40
C SER A 92 -14.57 5.03 -0.55
N VAL A 93 -13.46 4.34 -0.45
CA VAL A 93 -13.38 2.87 -0.37
C VAL A 93 -12.49 2.56 0.83
N SER A 94 -12.92 1.64 1.69
CA SER A 94 -12.10 1.06 2.75
C SER A 94 -12.24 -0.45 2.72
N VAL A 95 -11.10 -1.13 2.88
CA VAL A 95 -11.01 -2.58 2.91
C VAL A 95 -10.22 -2.98 4.13
N ARG A 96 -10.69 -3.98 4.87
CA ARG A 96 -9.93 -4.59 5.97
C ARG A 96 -9.90 -6.11 5.79
N ARG A 97 -8.74 -6.69 6.06
CA ARG A 97 -8.53 -8.14 6.06
C ARG A 97 -7.80 -8.53 7.34
N TYR A 98 -8.20 -9.68 7.87
CA TYR A 98 -7.47 -10.39 8.89
C TYR A 98 -7.17 -11.81 8.39
N PHE A 99 -6.01 -12.34 8.76
CA PHE A 99 -5.63 -13.71 8.52
C PHE A 99 -4.80 -14.20 9.71
N GLN A 100 -5.01 -15.44 10.14
CA GLN A 100 -4.17 -16.11 11.11
C GLN A 100 -3.96 -17.58 10.73
N ALA A 101 -2.73 -18.07 10.94
CA ALA A 101 -2.41 -19.48 10.91
C ALA A 101 -1.67 -19.87 12.20
N LYS A 102 -2.04 -20.99 12.80
CA LYS A 102 -1.50 -21.44 14.09
C LYS A 102 -1.22 -22.93 14.08
N SER A 103 0.02 -23.32 14.36
CA SER A 103 0.42 -24.69 14.67
C SER A 103 0.63 -24.86 16.18
N SER A 104 1.09 -26.03 16.62
CA SER A 104 1.52 -26.26 18.01
C SER A 104 2.76 -25.46 18.40
N PHE A 105 3.60 -25.08 17.45
CA PHE A 105 4.88 -24.42 17.70
C PHE A 105 4.91 -22.95 17.34
N HIS A 106 4.05 -22.48 16.43
CA HIS A 106 4.08 -21.12 15.93
C HIS A 106 2.68 -20.59 15.65
N SER A 107 2.48 -19.30 15.81
CA SER A 107 1.33 -18.56 15.29
C SER A 107 1.82 -17.43 14.40
N TRP A 108 1.21 -17.27 13.24
CA TRP A 108 1.40 -16.14 12.35
C TRP A 108 0.05 -15.44 12.16
N ALA A 109 0.03 -14.11 12.27
CA ALA A 109 -1.17 -13.33 12.01
C ALA A 109 -0.83 -12.08 11.19
N GLN A 110 -1.79 -11.67 10.37
CA GLN A 110 -1.72 -10.49 9.53
C GLN A 110 -3.03 -9.71 9.62
N SER A 111 -2.91 -8.41 9.90
CA SER A 111 -4.00 -7.45 9.75
C SER A 111 -3.63 -6.45 8.67
N TYR A 112 -4.52 -6.21 7.72
CA TYR A 112 -4.32 -5.26 6.63
C TYR A 112 -5.52 -4.32 6.52
N SER A 113 -5.25 -3.05 6.29
CA SER A 113 -6.26 -2.04 6.01
C SER A 113 -5.83 -1.18 4.83
N PHE A 114 -6.75 -0.98 3.90
CA PHE A 114 -6.62 -0.04 2.80
C PHE A 114 -7.77 0.97 2.89
N SER A 115 -7.48 2.21 2.54
CA SER A 115 -8.51 3.21 2.30
C SER A 115 -8.09 4.16 1.20
N THR A 116 -9.04 4.59 0.38
CA THR A 116 -8.89 5.72 -0.53
C THR A 116 -10.11 6.63 -0.40
N LYS A 117 -9.89 7.93 -0.40
CA LYS A 117 -10.90 8.98 -0.45
C LYS A 117 -10.57 9.87 -1.64
N GLY A 118 -11.49 10.00 -2.57
CA GLY A 118 -11.30 10.80 -3.77
C GLY A 118 -12.39 11.84 -3.95
N LEU A 119 -11.99 13.02 -4.43
CA LEU A 119 -12.86 14.10 -4.84
C LEU A 119 -12.53 14.45 -6.28
N LEU A 120 -13.50 14.31 -7.16
CA LEU A 120 -13.50 14.93 -8.49
C LEU A 120 -14.47 16.11 -8.40
N SER A 121 -14.01 17.32 -8.66
CA SER A 121 -14.86 18.51 -8.62
C SER A 121 -14.68 19.36 -9.88
N GLN A 122 -15.59 20.31 -10.09
CA GLN A 122 -15.56 21.20 -11.25
C GLN A 122 -15.45 20.42 -12.57
N GLN A 123 -16.32 19.41 -12.73
CA GLN A 123 -16.34 18.53 -13.91
C GLN A 123 -15.01 17.76 -14.13
N GLY A 124 -14.31 17.44 -13.04
CA GLY A 124 -13.04 16.70 -13.07
C GLY A 124 -11.81 17.56 -13.26
N SER A 125 -11.96 18.88 -13.43
CA SER A 125 -10.82 19.82 -13.53
C SER A 125 -10.02 19.95 -12.23
N LYS A 126 -10.60 19.54 -11.10
CA LYS A 126 -9.90 19.40 -9.81
C LYS A 126 -10.08 18.00 -9.26
N GLN A 127 -8.98 17.37 -8.88
CA GLN A 127 -8.92 16.01 -8.39
C GLN A 127 -8.10 15.97 -7.12
N VAL A 128 -8.64 15.37 -6.07
CA VAL A 128 -7.90 15.09 -4.83
C VAL A 128 -8.08 13.62 -4.53
N ASN A 129 -7.00 12.92 -4.21
CA ASN A 129 -7.03 11.56 -3.72
C ASN A 129 -6.15 11.45 -2.48
N THR A 130 -6.68 10.84 -1.42
CA THR A 130 -5.94 10.45 -0.23
C THR A 130 -6.09 8.96 -0.04
N GLN A 131 -4.98 8.24 -0.05
CA GLN A 131 -4.90 6.82 0.13
C GLN A 131 -4.03 6.50 1.33
N LEU A 132 -4.42 5.47 2.08
CA LEU A 132 -3.64 4.93 3.18
C LEU A 132 -3.73 3.42 3.16
N THR A 133 -2.56 2.78 3.09
CA THR A 133 -2.40 1.35 3.32
C THR A 133 -1.66 1.15 4.63
N THR A 134 -2.15 0.27 5.51
CA THR A 134 -1.46 -0.11 6.75
C THR A 134 -1.53 -1.61 6.94
N GLY A 135 -0.51 -2.18 7.59
CA GLY A 135 -0.58 -3.56 8.02
C GLY A 135 0.24 -3.84 9.26
N ASN A 136 -0.09 -4.96 9.90
CA ASN A 136 0.62 -5.50 11.04
C ASN A 136 0.75 -7.01 10.84
N ASN A 137 1.98 -7.51 10.76
CA ASN A 137 2.30 -8.92 10.68
C ASN A 137 2.96 -9.34 11.99
N THR A 138 2.50 -10.42 12.61
CA THR A 138 3.06 -10.95 13.85
C THR A 138 3.40 -12.42 13.69
N ILE A 139 4.55 -12.85 14.23
CA ILE A 139 4.89 -14.26 14.41
C ILE A 139 5.22 -14.49 15.87
N THR A 140 4.67 -15.55 16.43
CA THR A 140 4.85 -15.92 17.82
C THR A 140 5.29 -17.37 17.87
N LYS A 141 6.44 -17.64 18.49
CA LYS A 141 6.84 -18.98 18.89
C LYS A 141 6.05 -19.38 20.13
N LEU A 142 5.40 -20.53 20.04
CA LEU A 142 4.59 -21.15 21.09
C LEU A 142 5.44 -22.24 21.78
N GLY A 143 5.28 -22.43 23.09
CA GLY A 143 6.04 -23.40 23.89
C GLY A 143 6.56 -22.82 25.20
N GLU A 144 7.66 -23.37 25.72
CA GLU A 144 8.22 -23.02 27.04
C GLU A 144 8.71 -21.56 27.15
N THR A 145 9.18 -20.98 26.04
CA THR A 145 9.56 -19.57 25.97
C THR A 145 8.76 -18.90 24.87
N LEU A 146 7.80 -18.05 25.27
CA LEU A 146 7.01 -17.27 24.34
C LEU A 146 7.87 -16.13 23.78
N ALA A 147 8.12 -16.17 22.47
CA ALA A 147 8.84 -15.12 21.76
C ALA A 147 7.96 -14.60 20.63
N SER A 148 7.72 -13.30 20.59
CA SER A 148 6.87 -12.67 19.59
C SER A 148 7.61 -11.57 18.87
N HIS A 149 7.37 -11.50 17.57
CA HIS A 149 7.95 -10.52 16.67
C HIS A 149 6.84 -9.91 15.83
N SER A 150 6.96 -8.63 15.51
CA SER A 150 5.98 -7.91 14.71
C SER A 150 6.64 -6.96 13.71
N VAL A 151 5.96 -6.76 12.59
CA VAL A 151 6.25 -5.72 11.59
C VAL A 151 4.98 -4.93 11.36
N VAL A 152 5.01 -3.65 11.74
CA VAL A 152 3.96 -2.68 11.45
C VAL A 152 4.42 -1.81 10.30
N PHE A 153 3.55 -1.56 9.33
CA PHE A 153 3.86 -0.71 8.19
C PHE A 153 2.70 0.20 7.78
N GLY A 154 3.03 1.31 7.16
CA GLY A 154 2.11 2.29 6.62
C GLY A 154 2.64 2.91 5.33
N TYR A 155 1.76 3.07 4.33
CA TYR A 155 2.06 3.70 3.05
C TYR A 155 0.96 4.74 2.74
N PRO A 156 1.12 5.99 3.25
CA PRO A 156 0.25 7.10 2.86
C PRO A 156 0.59 7.60 1.46
N LEU A 157 -0.43 7.94 0.70
CA LEU A 157 -0.33 8.62 -0.61
C LEU A 157 -1.39 9.72 -0.67
N PHE A 158 -0.98 10.91 -1.04
CA PHE A 158 -1.83 12.05 -1.28
C PHE A 158 -1.51 12.62 -2.67
N PHE A 159 -2.55 12.96 -3.41
CA PHE A 159 -2.43 13.61 -4.69
C PHE A 159 -3.52 14.68 -4.81
N ASN A 160 -3.12 15.86 -5.26
CA ASN A 160 -4.03 16.96 -5.57
C ASN A 160 -3.62 17.55 -6.90
N GLN A 161 -4.52 17.57 -7.86
CA GLN A 161 -4.29 18.13 -9.18
C GLN A 161 -5.42 19.07 -9.55
N SER A 162 -5.05 20.14 -10.25
CA SER A 162 -5.97 20.96 -10.99
C SER A 162 -5.45 21.20 -12.39
N TYR A 163 -6.35 21.28 -13.36
CA TYR A 163 -6.02 21.78 -14.68
C TYR A 163 -7.03 22.85 -15.11
N SER A 164 -6.57 23.76 -15.96
CA SER A 164 -7.42 24.76 -16.60
C SER A 164 -7.14 24.75 -18.09
N ASN A 165 -8.19 24.80 -18.90
CA ASN A 165 -8.11 25.04 -20.33
C ASN A 165 -8.70 26.42 -20.63
N LEU A 166 -7.88 27.32 -21.18
CA LEU A 166 -8.22 28.69 -21.56
C LEU A 166 -8.00 28.85 -23.07
N GLY A 167 -8.69 28.06 -23.88
CA GLY A 167 -8.57 28.08 -25.34
C GLY A 167 -7.20 27.58 -25.79
N ASP A 168 -6.29 28.51 -26.01
CA ASP A 168 -4.93 28.23 -26.52
C ASP A 168 -3.94 27.87 -25.42
N ALA A 169 -4.36 27.90 -24.14
CA ALA A 169 -3.48 27.61 -23.02
C ALA A 169 -4.05 26.54 -22.09
N VAL A 170 -3.21 25.57 -21.73
CA VAL A 170 -3.48 24.58 -20.69
C VAL A 170 -2.51 24.78 -19.55
N THR A 171 -3.03 24.91 -18.33
CA THR A 171 -2.21 24.90 -17.11
C THR A 171 -2.54 23.69 -16.27
N VAL A 172 -1.52 23.05 -15.72
CA VAL A 172 -1.64 21.95 -14.76
C VAL A 172 -0.89 22.34 -13.51
N ARG A 173 -1.51 22.14 -12.35
CA ARG A 173 -0.87 22.24 -11.04
C ARG A 173 -1.11 20.94 -10.31
N SER A 174 -0.07 20.36 -9.76
CA SER A 174 -0.16 19.11 -9.02
C SER A 174 0.71 19.15 -7.78
N ARG A 175 0.19 18.58 -6.69
CA ARG A 175 0.91 18.29 -5.47
C ARG A 175 0.79 16.80 -5.18
N MET A 176 1.90 16.17 -4.85
CA MET A 176 1.96 14.78 -4.44
C MET A 176 2.65 14.71 -3.09
N GLU A 177 2.16 13.86 -2.20
CA GLU A 177 2.91 13.40 -1.04
C GLU A 177 2.80 11.88 -0.97
N ARG A 178 3.91 11.19 -0.71
CA ARG A 178 3.93 9.76 -0.44
C ARG A 178 4.88 9.46 0.69
N GLY A 179 4.68 8.35 1.38
CA GLY A 179 5.63 7.89 2.37
C GLY A 179 5.58 6.40 2.57
N LEU A 180 6.58 5.89 3.27
CA LEU A 180 6.64 4.53 3.75
C LEU A 180 7.14 4.56 5.18
N HIS A 181 6.38 3.96 6.08
CA HIS A 181 6.78 3.76 7.46
C HIS A 181 6.79 2.27 7.77
N ILE A 182 7.86 1.77 8.38
CA ILE A 182 8.00 0.41 8.87
C ILE A 182 8.62 0.47 10.27
N ASP A 183 8.06 -0.28 11.19
CA ASP A 183 8.59 -0.54 12.52
C ASP A 183 8.57 -2.06 12.75
N ALA A 184 9.72 -2.64 13.04
CA ALA A 184 9.91 -4.05 13.23
C ALA A 184 10.65 -4.35 14.53
N THR A 185 10.16 -5.29 15.31
CA THR A 185 10.81 -5.75 16.55
C THR A 185 11.94 -6.76 16.30
N GLY A 186 12.27 -7.05 15.04
CA GLY A 186 13.16 -8.13 14.60
C GLY A 186 12.43 -9.45 14.35
N GLY A 187 13.14 -10.47 13.85
CA GLY A 187 12.61 -11.80 13.52
C GLY A 187 12.62 -12.07 12.01
N LEU A 188 13.33 -13.12 11.58
CA LEU A 188 13.37 -13.53 10.17
C LEU A 188 11.99 -14.01 9.70
N GLY A 189 11.61 -13.69 8.46
CA GLY A 189 10.44 -14.27 7.81
C GLY A 189 9.12 -13.50 7.94
N LEU A 190 9.10 -12.31 8.57
CA LEU A 190 7.89 -11.49 8.71
C LEU A 190 7.65 -10.47 7.59
N SER A 191 8.68 -10.13 6.82
CA SER A 191 8.59 -9.03 5.86
C SER A 191 9.74 -9.04 4.85
N THR A 192 9.43 -8.75 3.58
CA THR A 192 10.42 -8.41 2.55
C THR A 192 11.04 -7.04 2.77
N TYR A 193 10.46 -6.23 3.65
CA TYR A 193 10.92 -4.87 3.96
C TYR A 193 12.02 -4.82 5.02
N THR A 194 12.25 -5.93 5.73
CA THR A 194 13.30 -6.06 6.75
C THR A 194 14.30 -7.09 6.26
N MET A 195 15.36 -6.65 5.57
CA MET A 195 16.40 -7.54 5.02
C MET A 195 17.47 -7.93 6.07
N SER A 196 17.18 -7.71 7.34
CA SER A 196 18.10 -7.91 8.45
C SER A 196 17.46 -8.57 9.66
N SER A 197 18.30 -9.17 10.49
CA SER A 197 17.91 -9.65 11.81
C SER A 197 17.87 -8.47 12.78
N GLY A 198 17.00 -8.53 13.79
CA GLY A 198 16.91 -7.52 14.84
C GLY A 198 15.94 -6.35 14.57
N PRO A 199 15.70 -5.50 15.58
CA PRO A 199 14.78 -4.37 15.45
C PRO A 199 15.21 -3.42 14.33
N SER A 200 14.25 -2.97 13.54
CA SER A 200 14.50 -2.01 12.48
C SER A 200 13.35 -1.03 12.30
N TYR A 201 13.71 0.14 11.81
CA TYR A 201 12.81 1.25 11.53
C TYR A 201 13.14 1.84 10.17
N LEU A 202 12.11 2.15 9.40
CA LEU A 202 12.22 2.95 8.19
C LEU A 202 11.10 3.98 8.19
N HIS A 203 11.45 5.20 7.83
CA HIS A 203 10.52 6.27 7.54
C HIS A 203 11.02 7.02 6.33
N THR A 204 10.20 7.03 5.28
CA THR A 204 10.42 7.87 4.11
C THR A 204 9.20 8.74 3.89
N ARG A 205 9.45 9.98 3.48
CA ARG A 205 8.42 10.90 3.03
C ARG A 205 8.96 11.66 1.84
N GLN A 206 8.19 11.70 0.77
CA GLN A 206 8.49 12.50 -0.40
C GLN A 206 7.27 13.35 -0.72
N SER A 207 7.49 14.63 -0.91
CA SER A 207 6.47 15.57 -1.36
C SER A 207 6.97 16.39 -2.53
N GLY A 208 6.07 16.84 -3.38
CA GLY A 208 6.45 17.78 -4.43
C GLY A 208 5.28 18.51 -5.03
N ASP A 209 5.58 19.69 -5.53
CA ASP A 209 4.67 20.55 -6.27
C ASP A 209 5.22 20.70 -7.69
N ALA A 210 4.34 20.55 -8.67
CA ALA A 210 4.69 20.72 -10.08
C ALA A 210 3.67 21.61 -10.77
N HIS A 211 4.19 22.46 -11.63
CA HIS A 211 3.43 23.39 -12.44
C HIS A 211 3.86 23.24 -13.89
N SER A 212 2.88 23.09 -14.78
CA SER A 212 3.11 23.04 -16.21
C SER A 212 2.18 24.01 -16.93
N LYS A 213 2.71 24.70 -17.93
CA LYS A 213 1.97 25.57 -18.82
C LYS A 213 2.29 25.19 -20.25
N TYR A 214 1.25 24.86 -21.01
CA TYR A 214 1.29 24.65 -22.44
C TYR A 214 0.51 25.77 -23.12
N ILE A 215 1.05 26.30 -24.21
CA ILE A 215 0.39 27.31 -25.04
C ILE A 215 0.58 26.87 -26.50
N THR A 216 -0.50 26.84 -27.27
CA THR A 216 -0.46 26.52 -28.71
C THR A 216 0.48 27.48 -29.42
N ASP A 217 1.33 26.95 -30.30
CA ASP A 217 2.30 27.71 -31.11
C ASP A 217 3.33 28.55 -30.30
N GLN A 218 3.52 28.24 -29.01
CA GLN A 218 4.55 28.84 -28.16
C GLN A 218 5.29 27.77 -27.34
N ASN A 219 6.38 28.16 -26.69
CA ASN A 219 7.14 27.26 -25.83
C ASN A 219 6.32 26.87 -24.59
N SER A 220 6.32 25.57 -24.28
CA SER A 220 5.83 25.06 -23.00
C SER A 220 6.85 25.34 -21.89
N SER A 221 6.37 25.43 -20.65
CA SER A 221 7.21 25.57 -19.47
C SER A 221 6.71 24.68 -18.35
N SER A 222 7.65 24.15 -17.55
CA SER A 222 7.36 23.37 -16.35
C SER A 222 8.38 23.67 -15.27
N TRP A 223 7.93 23.76 -14.03
CA TRP A 223 8.78 23.99 -12.87
C TRP A 223 8.16 23.30 -11.66
N GLY A 224 8.96 23.11 -10.63
CA GLY A 224 8.50 22.38 -9.46
C GLY A 224 9.59 22.18 -8.42
N GLU A 225 9.13 21.72 -7.26
CA GLU A 225 9.96 21.47 -6.10
C GLU A 225 9.65 20.09 -5.56
N THR A 226 10.68 19.40 -5.10
CA THR A 226 10.58 18.08 -4.47
C THR A 226 11.36 18.08 -3.19
N PHE A 227 10.72 17.62 -2.13
CA PHE A 227 11.29 17.47 -0.80
C PHE A 227 11.24 15.98 -0.41
N GLU A 228 12.34 15.48 0.14
CA GLU A 228 12.46 14.09 0.56
C GLU A 228 13.11 14.00 1.94
N GLU A 229 12.48 13.24 2.82
CA GLU A 229 12.98 12.82 4.10
C GLU A 229 13.15 11.31 4.10
N PHE A 230 14.32 10.88 4.54
CA PHE A 230 14.64 9.48 4.77
C PHE A 230 15.20 9.36 6.18
N ALA A 231 14.66 8.45 6.97
CA ALA A 231 15.19 8.09 8.27
C ALA A 231 15.11 6.57 8.42
N SER A 232 16.20 5.95 8.86
CA SER A 232 16.22 4.53 9.20
C SER A 232 17.01 4.30 10.48
N SER A 233 16.66 3.23 11.18
CA SER A 233 17.54 2.70 12.22
C SER A 233 17.57 1.18 12.15
N MET A 234 18.75 0.60 12.26
CA MET A 234 18.97 -0.84 12.20
C MET A 234 20.21 -1.17 13.02
N ASP A 235 20.15 -2.23 13.84
CA ASP A 235 21.27 -2.69 14.67
C ASP A 235 21.97 -1.55 15.47
N GLY A 236 21.15 -0.65 16.05
CA GLY A 236 21.63 0.48 16.85
C GLY A 236 22.27 1.63 16.06
N SER A 237 22.37 1.52 14.74
CA SER A 237 22.82 2.60 13.86
C SER A 237 21.62 3.34 13.27
N SER A 238 21.61 4.66 13.37
CA SER A 238 20.61 5.52 12.72
C SER A 238 21.21 6.25 11.53
N PHE A 239 20.40 6.47 10.50
CA PHE A 239 20.74 7.31 9.37
C PHE A 239 19.54 8.20 9.04
N GLN A 240 19.79 9.49 8.87
CA GLN A 240 18.78 10.43 8.42
C GLN A 240 19.34 11.30 7.30
N ARG A 241 18.53 11.54 6.26
CA ARG A 241 18.84 12.46 5.18
C ARG A 241 17.61 13.27 4.80
N THR A 242 17.81 14.55 4.52
CA THR A 242 16.78 15.45 4.02
C THR A 242 17.31 16.15 2.77
N VAL A 243 16.56 16.07 1.67
CA VAL A 243 16.93 16.64 0.38
C VAL A 243 15.80 17.54 -0.13
N LEU A 244 16.15 18.72 -0.64
CA LEU A 244 15.25 19.59 -1.39
C LEU A 244 15.86 19.83 -2.77
N ALA A 245 15.06 19.60 -3.81
CA ALA A 245 15.40 19.97 -5.17
C ALA A 245 14.35 20.94 -5.73
N SER A 246 14.81 21.93 -6.48
CA SER A 246 13.99 22.93 -7.17
C SER A 246 14.44 23.00 -8.62
N ASN A 247 13.48 22.88 -9.54
CA ASN A 247 13.70 22.99 -10.99
C ASN A 247 14.82 22.08 -11.52
N GLY A 248 14.86 20.84 -11.01
CA GLY A 248 15.84 19.83 -11.43
C GLY A 248 17.22 19.95 -10.77
N SER A 249 17.41 20.87 -9.82
CA SER A 249 18.67 21.03 -9.08
C SER A 249 18.50 20.85 -7.58
N VAL A 250 19.43 20.14 -6.92
CA VAL A 250 19.46 20.03 -5.46
C VAL A 250 19.89 21.37 -4.86
N VAL A 251 19.06 21.93 -3.99
CA VAL A 251 19.30 23.22 -3.32
C VAL A 251 19.60 23.07 -1.83
N TYR A 252 19.25 21.92 -1.24
CA TYR A 252 19.59 21.56 0.14
C TYR A 252 19.74 20.05 0.27
N ASP A 253 20.78 19.63 0.99
CA ASP A 253 21.05 18.23 1.32
C ASP A 253 21.74 18.18 2.68
N LYS A 254 21.10 17.51 3.64
CA LYS A 254 21.64 17.32 4.99
C LYS A 254 21.55 15.85 5.36
N THR A 255 22.66 15.31 5.86
CA THR A 255 22.76 13.95 6.39
C THR A 255 23.19 14.01 7.86
N SER A 256 22.66 13.11 8.70
CA SER A 256 23.03 12.93 10.11
C SER A 256 22.88 11.49 10.56
#